data_AF-A0A1L7CF49-F1
#
_entry.id   AF-A0A1L7CF49-F1
#
_cell.length_a   1.000
_cell.length_b   1.000
_cell.length_c   1.000
_cell.angle_alpha   90.00
_cell.angle_beta   90.00
_cell.angle_gamma   90.00
#
_symmetry.space_group_name_H-M   'P 1'
#
loop_
_entity.id
_entity.type
_entity.pdbx_description
1 polymer ?
#
loop_
_entity_poly.entity_id
_entity_poly.type
_entity_poly.pdbx_seq_one_letter_code
_entity_poly.pdbx_strand_id
1 'polypeptide(L)' 'MSLSPVELRADVAALLGVSVEALDDAAPLTDQGLDSMRLITLIEQWRAKGTEVDFFTISSLPCLRDWESYVCGEGSI' A
#
# COMPACT_ATOMS: atom_id res chain seq x y z
N MET A 1 -4.27 -11.59 -8.91
CA MET A 1 -2.78 -11.57 -8.96
C MET A 1 -2.32 -10.80 -7.73
N SER A 2 -1.38 -11.35 -6.95
CA SER A 2 -0.81 -10.67 -5.79
C SER A 2 0.28 -9.67 -6.23
N LEU A 3 0.37 -8.53 -5.54
CA LEU A 3 1.46 -7.57 -5.76
C LEU A 3 2.74 -8.07 -5.09
N SER A 4 3.88 -7.56 -5.55
CA SER A 4 5.16 -7.74 -4.87
C SER A 4 5.43 -6.57 -3.92
N PRO A 5 6.17 -6.77 -2.82
CA PRO A 5 6.45 -5.72 -1.84
C PRO A 5 7.17 -4.52 -2.46
N VAL A 6 8.06 -4.78 -3.42
CA VAL A 6 8.76 -3.74 -4.20
C VAL A 6 7.79 -2.88 -5.02
N GLU A 7 6.82 -3.51 -5.70
CA GLU A 7 5.82 -2.80 -6.50
C GLU A 7 4.90 -1.95 -5.62
N LEU A 8 4.45 -2.50 -4.49
CA LEU A 8 3.62 -1.79 -3.52
C LEU A 8 4.34 -0.54 -3.01
N ARG A 9 5.61 -0.67 -2.59
CA ARG A 9 6.43 0.47 -2.14
C ARG A 9 6.62 1.50 -3.24
N ALA A 10 6.87 1.07 -4.47
CA ALA A 10 7.04 1.96 -5.62
C ALA A 10 5.75 2.75 -5.93
N ASP A 11 4.60 2.09 -5.93
CA ASP A 11 3.28 2.72 -6.12
C ASP A 11 3.02 3.77 -5.02
N VAL A 12 3.27 3.43 -3.74
CA VAL A 12 3.10 4.36 -2.61
C VAL A 12 4.06 5.54 -2.69
N ALA A 13 5.34 5.30 -2.96
CA ALA A 13 6.37 6.34 -3.06
C ALA A 13 6.06 7.31 -4.21
N ALA A 14 5.68 6.80 -5.38
CA ALA A 14 5.30 7.60 -6.54
C ALA A 14 4.10 8.50 -6.24
N LEU A 15 3.12 7.99 -5.49
CA LEU A 15 1.93 8.72 -5.10
C LEU A 15 2.19 9.83 -4.06
N LEU A 16 3.10 9.55 -3.12
CA LEU A 16 3.56 10.52 -2.12
C LEU A 16 4.53 11.55 -2.72
N GLY A 17 5.15 11.24 -3.86
CA GLY A 17 6.16 12.07 -4.51
C GLY A 17 7.52 11.99 -3.82
N VAL A 18 7.80 10.87 -3.14
CA VAL A 18 9.06 10.62 -2.43
C VAL A 18 9.77 9.41 -3.02
N SER A 19 11.02 9.18 -2.59
CA SER A 19 11.76 7.97 -2.99
C SER A 19 11.36 6.79 -2.11
N VAL A 20 11.40 5.57 -2.64
CA VAL A 20 11.08 4.34 -1.89
C VAL A 20 11.96 4.15 -0.63
N GLU A 21 13.19 4.65 -0.69
CA GLU A 21 14.16 4.66 0.42
C GLU A 21 13.86 5.70 1.50
N ALA A 22 13.02 6.69 1.20
CA ALA A 22 12.56 7.69 2.17
C ALA A 22 11.29 7.27 2.90
N LEU A 23 10.64 6.19 2.46
CA LEU A 23 9.49 5.61 3.15
C LEU A 23 9.96 4.85 4.38
N ASP A 24 9.29 5.10 5.51
CA ASP A 24 9.52 4.37 6.74
C ASP A 24 8.45 3.28 6.88
N ASP A 25 8.89 2.02 6.97
CA ASP A 25 8.00 0.86 7.02
C ASP A 25 7.33 0.67 8.39
N ALA A 26 7.88 1.27 9.44
CA ALA A 26 7.39 1.19 10.81
C ALA A 26 6.58 2.42 11.22
N ALA A 27 6.72 3.54 10.50
CA ALA A 27 5.94 4.75 10.74
C ALA A 27 4.56 4.69 10.09
N PRO A 28 3.56 5.37 10.66
CA PRO A 28 2.26 5.50 10.04
C PRO A 28 2.36 6.27 8.71
N LEU A 29 1.77 5.71 7.64
CA LEU A 29 1.77 6.31 6.31
C LEU A 29 1.07 7.67 6.28
N THR A 30 0.10 7.89 7.16
CA THR A 30 -0.58 9.18 7.32
C THR A 30 0.36 10.30 7.77
N ASP A 31 1.36 9.98 8.60
CA ASP A 31 2.39 10.93 9.03
C ASP A 31 3.38 11.23 7.89
N GLN A 32 3.57 10.26 6.99
CA GLN A 32 4.38 10.41 5.76
C GLN A 32 3.62 11.13 4.62
N GLY A 33 2.36 11.51 4.82
CA GLY A 33 1.54 12.26 3.85
C GLY A 33 0.57 11.42 3.02
N LEU A 34 0.23 10.20 3.47
CA LEU A 34 -0.85 9.42 2.86
C LEU A 34 -2.21 9.94 3.32
N ASP A 35 -3.04 10.33 2.35
CA ASP A 35 -4.41 10.76 2.57
C ASP A 35 -5.44 9.75 2.03
N SER A 36 -6.70 9.87 2.44
CA SER A 36 -7.78 9.00 1.97
C SER A 36 -7.96 9.01 0.45
N MET A 37 -7.79 10.17 -0.22
CA MET A 37 -7.88 10.27 -1.69
C MET A 37 -6.78 9.45 -2.37
N ARG A 38 -5.56 9.60 -1.85
CA ARG A 38 -4.36 8.89 -2.28
C ARG A 38 -4.53 7.38 -2.12
N LEU A 39 -5.05 6.94 -0.97
CA LEU A 39 -5.36 5.55 -0.69
C LEU A 39 -6.39 4.97 -1.67
N ILE A 40 -7.49 5.69 -1.94
CA ILE A 40 -8.53 5.25 -2.89
C ILE A 40 -7.91 5.04 -4.27
N THR A 41 -7.09 5.98 -4.75
CA THR A 41 -6.40 5.86 -6.04
C THR A 41 -5.50 4.63 -6.12
N LEU A 42 -4.73 4.32 -5.06
CA LEU A 42 -3.90 3.11 -5.01
C LEU A 42 -4.73 1.84 -5.12
N ILE A 43 -5.80 1.75 -4.33
CA ILE A 43 -6.69 0.57 -4.33
C ILE A 43 -7.32 0.38 -5.71
N GLU A 44 -7.79 1.45 -6.35
CA GLU A 44 -8.35 1.39 -7.70
C GLU A 44 -7.33 0.89 -8.71
N GLN A 45 -6.08 1.38 -8.65
CA GLN A 45 -5.00 0.90 -9.52
C GLN A 45 -4.70 -0.58 -9.31
N TRP A 46 -4.61 -1.02 -8.05
CA TRP A 46 -4.34 -2.41 -7.73
C TRP A 46 -5.48 -3.34 -8.16
N ARG A 47 -6.73 -2.91 -7.96
CA ARG A 47 -7.92 -3.62 -8.47
C ARG A 47 -7.93 -3.70 -9.98
N ALA A 48 -7.54 -2.64 -10.69
CA ALA A 48 -7.41 -2.64 -12.14
C ALA A 48 -6.32 -3.62 -12.64
N LYS A 49 -5.24 -3.81 -11.86
CA LYS A 49 -4.20 -4.84 -12.08
C LYS A 49 -4.66 -6.25 -11.69
N GLY A 50 -5.89 -6.43 -11.17
CA GLY A 50 -6.42 -7.72 -10.73
C GLY A 50 -6.00 -8.14 -9.32
N THR A 51 -5.63 -7.18 -8.47
CA THR A 51 -5.32 -7.40 -7.04
C THR A 51 -6.57 -7.13 -6.21
N GLU A 52 -6.93 -8.07 -5.34
CA GLU A 52 -8.07 -7.91 -4.44
C GLU A 52 -7.61 -7.25 -3.14
N VAL A 53 -7.91 -5.96 -2.99
CA VAL A 53 -7.57 -5.16 -1.80
C VAL A 53 -8.85 -4.56 -1.22
N ASP A 54 -9.05 -4.76 0.08
CA ASP A 54 -10.16 -4.17 0.82
C ASP A 54 -9.76 -2.84 1.48
N PHE A 55 -10.58 -1.80 1.24
CA PHE A 55 -10.33 -0.46 1.78
C PHE A 55 -10.36 -0.44 3.30
N PHE A 56 -11.31 -1.13 3.94
CA PHE A 56 -11.43 -1.12 5.40
C PHE A 56 -10.24 -1.80 6.06
N THR A 57 -9.78 -2.89 5.47
CA THR A 57 -8.60 -3.62 5.94
C THR A 57 -7.36 -2.76 5.82
N ILE A 58 -7.07 -2.24 4.62
CA ILE A 58 -5.83 -1.49 4.38
C ILE A 58 -5.79 -0.14 5.11
N SER A 59 -6.94 0.54 5.26
CA SER A 59 -7.04 1.77 6.07
C SER A 59 -6.88 1.52 7.57
N SER A 60 -7.16 0.30 8.05
CA SER A 60 -6.90 -0.09 9.44
C SER A 60 -5.42 -0.38 9.72
N LEU A 61 -4.61 -0.58 8.67
CA LEU A 61 -3.18 -0.83 8.79
C LEU A 61 -2.44 0.50 8.68
N PRO A 62 -1.83 1.03 9.76
CA PRO A 62 -1.20 2.34 9.73
C PRO A 62 0.15 2.31 8.99
N CYS A 63 0.88 1.20 9.06
CA CYS A 63 2.26 1.08 8.62
C CYS A 63 2.38 0.32 7.30
N LEU A 64 3.42 0.63 6.51
CA LEU A 64 3.64 0.03 5.20
C LEU A 64 3.96 -1.47 5.28
N ARG A 65 4.71 -1.90 6.31
CA ARG A 65 5.03 -3.33 6.54
C ARG A 65 3.79 -4.22 6.64
N ASP A 66 2.72 -3.67 7.21
CA ASP A 66 1.46 -4.36 7.43
C ASP A 66 0.70 -4.49 6.09
N TRP A 67 0.77 -3.45 5.26
CA TRP A 67 0.24 -3.49 3.89
C TRP A 67 0.96 -4.52 3.04
N GLU A 68 2.28 -4.61 3.14
CA GLU A 68 3.05 -5.63 2.43
C GLU A 68 2.61 -7.04 2.82
N SER A 69 2.42 -7.29 4.12
CA SER A 69 1.94 -8.58 4.62
C SER A 69 0.52 -8.90 4.17
N TYR A 70 -0.36 -7.89 4.07
CA TYR A 70 -1.75 -8.07 3.64
C TYR A 70 -1.90 -8.24 2.12
N VAL A 71 -1.18 -7.44 1.34
CA VAL A 71 -1.35 -7.35 -0.12
C VAL A 71 -0.40 -8.28 -0.87
N CYS A 72 0.81 -8.49 -0.36
CA CYS A 72 1.78 -9.44 -0.92
C CYS A 72 1.73 -10.80 -0.23
N GLY A 73 1.11 -10.89 0.96
CA GLY A 73 0.83 -12.16 1.61
C GLY A 73 -0.06 -13.01 0.71
N GLU A 74 0.48 -14.14 0.29
CA GLU A 74 -0.25 -15.18 -0.44
C GLU A 74 -1.59 -15.42 0.25
N GLY A 75 -2.67 -15.47 -0.55
CA GLY A 75 -4.01 -15.81 -0.07
C GLY A 75 -3.89 -16.97 0.90
N SER A 76 -4.26 -16.71 2.16
CA SER A 76 -4.23 -17.74 3.19
C SER A 76 -5.01 -18.93 2.67
N ILE A 77 -4.30 -20.07 2.64
CA ILE A 77 -4.76 -21.44 2.43
C ILE A 77 -6.18 -21.68 2.95
#